data_AF-T1AKK0-F1
#
_entry.id   AF-T1AKK0-F1
#
_cell.length_a   1.000
_cell.length_b   1.000
_cell.length_c   1.000
_cell.angle_alpha   90.00
_cell.angle_beta   90.00
_cell.angle_gamma   90.00
#
_symmetry.space_group_name_H-M   'P 1'
#
loop_
_entity.id
_entity.type
_entity.pdbx_description
1 polymer ?
#
loop_
_entity_poly.entity_id
_entity_poly.type
_entity_poly.pdbx_seq_one_letter_code
_entity_poly.pdbx_strand_id
1 'polypeptide(L)' 'AIHMRGRGVRSVRSGRAGDLICRIVVETPVQLTREQRELLEQFDASMCAMTMPRGTRRARIRSSMASSRSGRG' A
#
# COMPACT_ATOMS: atom_id res chain seq x y z
N ALA A 1 -6.56 -0.11 14.50
CA ALA A 1 -7.99 0.18 14.22
C ALA A 1 -8.39 1.34 15.10
N ILE A 2 -9.09 2.35 14.55
CA ILE A 2 -9.57 3.46 15.36
C ILE A 2 -10.82 2.98 16.10
N HIS A 3 -10.82 3.11 17.42
CA HIS A 3 -11.94 2.70 18.28
C HIS A 3 -12.59 3.94 18.89
N MET A 4 -13.88 4.11 18.66
CA MET A 4 -14.68 5.13 19.33
C MET A 4 -15.45 4.48 20.47
N ARG A 5 -15.04 4.80 21.70
CA ARG A 5 -15.65 4.25 22.91
C ARG A 5 -17.07 4.80 23.11
N GLY A 6 -18.02 3.94 23.45
CA GLY A 6 -19.39 4.36 23.81
C GLY A 6 -20.25 4.93 22.67
N ARG A 7 -19.79 4.81 21.42
CA ARG A 7 -20.52 5.22 20.19
C ARG A 7 -21.10 4.03 19.41
N GLY A 8 -20.96 2.82 19.95
CA GLY A 8 -21.60 1.62 19.41
C GLY A 8 -23.05 1.45 19.90
N VAL A 9 -23.70 0.39 19.43
CA VAL A 9 -25.11 0.12 19.74
C VAL A 9 -25.33 -0.11 21.24
N ARG A 10 -26.40 0.47 21.79
CA ARG A 10 -26.82 0.26 23.18
C ARG A 10 -27.51 -1.08 23.31
N SER A 11 -27.05 -1.92 24.24
CA SER A 11 -27.73 -3.18 24.55
C SER A 11 -29.05 -2.91 25.28
N VAL A 12 -30.14 -3.50 24.80
CA VAL A 12 -31.49 -3.37 25.36
C VAL A 12 -31.57 -3.87 26.81
N ARG A 13 -30.73 -4.85 27.18
CA ARG A 13 -30.78 -5.50 28.50
C ARG A 13 -29.82 -4.92 29.54
N SER A 14 -28.76 -4.22 29.14
CA SER A 14 -27.72 -3.77 30.07
C SER A 14 -27.44 -2.27 30.04
N GLY A 15 -28.10 -1.49 29.16
CA GLY A 15 -27.98 -0.04 29.06
C GLY A 15 -26.61 0.51 28.62
N ARG A 16 -25.57 -0.35 28.58
CA ARG A 16 -24.21 0.02 28.16
C ARG A 16 -24.13 0.11 26.64
N ALA A 17 -23.53 1.20 26.17
CA ALA A 17 -23.18 1.37 24.76
C ALA A 17 -21.88 0.61 24.47
N GLY A 18 -21.86 -0.16 23.38
CA GLY A 18 -20.64 -0.79 22.88
C GLY A 18 -19.70 0.21 22.19
N ASP A 19 -18.64 -0.31 21.58
CA ASP A 19 -17.67 0.49 20.84
C ASP A 19 -17.92 0.42 19.34
N LEU A 20 -17.62 1.52 18.65
CA LEU A 20 -17.63 1.58 17.18
C LEU A 20 -16.20 1.39 16.68
N ILE A 21 -16.01 0.40 15.79
CA ILE A 21 -14.73 0.17 15.11
C ILE A 21 -14.78 0.91 13.77
N CYS A 22 -13.91 1.89 13.60
CA CYS A 22 -13.80 2.65 12.36
C CYS A 22 -12.70 2.03 11.48
N ARG A 23 -13.09 1.59 10.28
CA ARG A 23 -12.15 1.21 9.20
C ARG A 23 -11.95 2.43 8.31
N ILE A 24 -10.72 2.89 8.19
CA ILE A 24 -10.37 3.96 7.24
C ILE A 24 -10.13 3.31 5.89
N VAL A 25 -10.85 3.79 4.87
CA VAL A 25 -10.59 3.50 3.47
C VAL A 25 -10.05 4.78 2.86
N VAL A 26 -8.89 4.70 2.23
CA VAL A 26 -8.31 5.81 1.47
C VAL A 26 -8.62 5.57 0.01
N GLU A 27 -9.44 6.42 -0.58
CA GLU A 27 -9.73 6.41 -2.03
C GLU A 27 -8.79 7.38 -2.73
N THR A 28 -8.10 6.93 -3.77
CA THR A 28 -7.27 7.80 -4.62
C THR A 28 -8.14 8.36 -5.75
N PRO A 29 -8.33 9.69 -5.84
CA PRO A 29 -9.17 10.29 -6.87
C PRO A 29 -8.59 10.08 -8.28
N VAL A 30 -9.44 9.75 -9.25
CA VAL A 30 -9.05 9.38 -10.62
C VAL A 30 -9.04 10.55 -11.61
N GLN A 31 -9.58 11.71 -11.22
CA GLN A 31 -9.60 12.94 -12.04
C GLN A 31 -8.84 14.04 -11.31
N LEU A 32 -7.56 14.22 -11.67
CA LEU A 32 -6.70 15.22 -11.08
C LEU A 32 -6.40 16.32 -12.10
N THR A 33 -6.43 17.57 -11.67
CA THR A 33 -5.90 18.70 -12.46
C THR A 33 -4.37 18.61 -12.54
N ARG A 34 -3.75 19.35 -13.47
CA ARG A 34 -2.29 19.31 -13.68
C ARG A 34 -1.52 19.64 -12.39
N GLU A 35 -1.94 20.67 -11.68
CA GLU A 35 -1.31 21.11 -10.42
C GLU A 35 -1.41 20.04 -9.32
N GLN A 36 -2.57 19.38 -9.20
CA GLN A 36 -2.76 18.32 -8.20
C GLN A 36 -1.86 17.12 -8.47
N ARG A 37 -1.65 16.79 -9.75
CA ARG A 37 -0.73 15.72 -10.15
C ARG A 37 0.73 16.08 -9.84
N GLU A 38 1.15 17.30 -10.14
CA GLU A 38 2.50 17.78 -9.82
C GLU A 38 2.79 17.70 -8.31
N LEU A 39 1.81 18.05 -7.46
CA LEU A 39 1.94 17.92 -6.00
C LEU A 39 2.07 16.46 -5.54
N LEU A 40 1.34 15.53 -6.16
CA LEU A 40 1.47 14.10 -5.85
C LEU A 40 2.83 13.54 -6.31
N GLU A 41 3.35 13.99 -7.45
CA GLU A 41 4.67 13.60 -7.95
C GLU A 41 5.80 14.12 -7.05
N GLN A 42 5.70 15.37 -6.58
CA GLN A 42 6.63 15.94 -5.59
C GLN A 42 6.57 15.20 -4.25
N PHE A 43 5.37 14.83 -3.80
CA PHE A 43 5.16 14.04 -2.60
C PHE A 43 5.79 12.65 -2.72
N ASP A 44 5.57 11.95 -3.84
CA ASP A 44 6.16 10.63 -4.10
C ASP A 44 7.70 10.70 -4.11
N ALA A 45 8.27 11.70 -4.78
CA ALA A 45 9.72 11.93 -4.79
C ALA A 45 10.30 12.12 -3.37
N SER A 46 9.59 12.85 -2.49
CA SER A 46 10.02 13.05 -1.10
C SER A 46 9.93 11.78 -0.24
N MET A 47 9.00 10.86 -0.54
CA MET A 47 8.83 9.60 0.18
C MET A 47 9.81 8.52 -0.28
N CYS A 48 10.14 8.48 -1.57
CA CYS A 48 11.03 7.46 -2.15
C CYS A 48 12.48 7.59 -1.64
N ALA A 49 12.91 8.80 -1.26
CA ALA A 49 14.22 9.01 -0.61
C ALA A 49 14.36 8.31 0.75
N MET A 50 13.25 7.94 1.41
CA MET A 50 13.27 7.26 2.72
C MET A 50 12.86 5.79 2.67
N THR A 51 12.34 5.28 1.55
CA THR A 51 11.83 3.90 1.48
C THR A 51 12.87 2.97 0.88
N MET A 52 13.43 2.08 1.71
CA MET A 52 14.29 1.00 1.24
C MET A 52 13.49 0.11 0.28
N PRO A 53 14.02 -0.25 -0.90
CA PRO A 53 13.34 -1.15 -1.80
C PRO A 53 13.14 -2.50 -1.08
N ARG A 54 11.88 -2.87 -0.84
CA ARG A 54 11.55 -4.16 -0.24
C ARG A 54 12.10 -5.26 -1.17
N GLY A 55 13.10 -5.97 -0.67
CA GLY A 55 13.85 -6.98 -1.38
C GLY A 55 12.96 -7.95 -2.15
N THR A 56 13.07 -7.92 -3.47
CA THR A 56 12.47 -8.90 -4.35
C THR A 56 13.24 -10.22 -4.20
N ARG A 57 12.65 -11.18 -3.50
CA ARG A 57 13.10 -12.60 -3.49
C ARG A 57 12.84 -13.30 -4.84
N ARG A 58 13.12 -12.64 -5.97
CA ARG A 58 12.84 -13.20 -7.30
C ARG A 58 13.92 -12.92 -8.35
N ALA A 59 15.16 -12.74 -7.90
CA ALA A 59 16.35 -12.76 -8.76
C ALA A 59 17.23 -13.98 -8.42
N ARG A 60 16.80 -15.20 -8.79
CA ARG A 60 17.71 -16.38 -8.84
C ARG A 60 17.36 -17.42 -9.90
N ILE A 61 16.55 -17.10 -10.91
CA ILE A 61 16.28 -18.09 -11.97
C ILE A 61 16.41 -17.37 -13.30
N ARG A 62 17.64 -17.29 -13.81
CA ARG A 62 18.03 -17.22 -15.23
C ARG A 62 19.54 -17.01 -15.30
N SER A 63 20.30 -18.06 -14.99
CA SER A 63 21.74 -18.12 -15.26
C SER A 63 22.18 -19.54 -15.65
N SER A 64 21.37 -20.26 -16.44
CA SER A 64 21.73 -21.60 -16.90
C SER A 64 21.44 -21.91 -18.37
N MET A 65 21.24 -20.91 -19.25
CA MET A 65 20.93 -21.19 -20.66
C MET A 65 21.58 -20.24 -21.66
N ALA A 66 22.86 -19.93 -21.45
CA ALA A 66 23.67 -19.14 -22.40
C ALA A 66 25.05 -19.75 -22.73
N SER A 67 25.30 -21.04 -22.45
CA SER A 67 26.59 -21.70 -22.75
C SER A 67 26.56 -22.77 -23.85
N SER A 68 25.52 -22.85 -24.68
CA SER A 68 25.41 -23.92 -25.70
C SER A 68 25.44 -23.44 -27.15
N ARG A 69 26.04 -22.27 -27.42
CA ARG A 69 26.28 -21.79 -28.80
C ARG A 69 27.67 -21.15 -28.96
N SER A 70 28.70 -21.96 -28.76
CA SER A 70 30.02 -21.74 -29.37
C SER A 70 30.62 -23.10 -29.71
N GLY A 71 30.33 -23.60 -30.91
CA GLY A 71 30.82 -24.91 -31.33
C GLY A 71 30.17 -25.41 -32.60
N ARG A 72 30.35 -24.68 -33.71
CA ARG A 72 30.39 -25.18 -35.09
C ARG A 72 30.55 -24.01 -36.06
N GLY A 73 31.63 -24.05 -36.85
CA GLY A 73 31.94 -23.11 -37.93
C GLY A 73 33.40 -22.75 -37.91
#